data_AF-A0A8K0R2G4-F1
#
_entry.id   AF-A0A8K0R2G4-F1
#
_cell.length_a   1.000
_cell.length_b   1.000
_cell.length_c   1.000
_cell.angle_alpha   90.00
_cell.angle_beta   90.00
_cell.angle_gamma   90.00
#
_symmetry.space_group_name_H-M   'P 1'
#
loop_
_entity.id
_entity.type
_entity.pdbx_description
1 polymer ?
#
loop_
_entity_poly.entity_id
_entity_poly.type
_entity_poly.pdbx_seq_one_letter_code
_entity_poly.pdbx_strand_id
1 'polypeptide(L)'
;MYFSRSIMVSALMGFAAATTHSVAASESLLASATGSAAGSLSTGSSTGSPSAEGMVATHIVQVGGPNGSLAFYPNNVVAQPGDLVQFQFHPKNHSVVQSTFDQPCVPIQNVMANKTDAFFSGFMPTNASLGATANVLTYTIRVKDTKPVWFYCSQGKHCQAGMVGAVNAPPSGNKTMQAFIALAANAAENLSPGQAGGSQAGNTPPSPSGTSPTGTTGGNTPQSPSGSSPAQQSANVAAGISSQSLLGLGAAAVAAFAML
;
A
#
# COMPACT_ATOMS: atom_id res chain seq x y z
N MET A 1 -45.08 -38.18 30.93
CA MET A 1 -44.83 -38.95 32.18
C MET A 1 -43.39 -38.64 32.59
N TYR A 2 -43.20 -37.60 33.40
CA TYR A 2 -43.06 -37.62 34.86
C TYR A 2 -41.63 -37.99 35.36
N PHE A 3 -40.91 -36.95 35.84
CA PHE A 3 -39.87 -36.88 36.91
C PHE A 3 -38.54 -37.65 36.69
N SER A 4 -37.36 -37.16 37.09
CA SER A 4 -37.06 -36.61 38.41
C SER A 4 -35.80 -35.73 38.42
N ARG A 5 -35.79 -34.81 39.39
CA ARG A 5 -34.72 -33.88 39.77
C ARG A 5 -33.83 -34.54 40.82
N SER A 6 -32.54 -34.23 40.80
CA SER A 6 -31.59 -34.27 41.94
C SER A 6 -30.61 -33.12 41.67
N ILE A 7 -30.47 -32.00 42.40
CA ILE A 7 -30.48 -31.63 43.83
C ILE A 7 -29.22 -32.09 44.61
N MET A 8 -28.38 -31.08 44.89
CA MET A 8 -27.39 -30.88 45.96
C MET A 8 -26.14 -31.79 45.95
N VAL A 9 -24.93 -31.33 46.33
CA VAL A 9 -24.57 -30.63 47.58
C VAL A 9 -23.29 -29.76 47.43
N SER A 10 -23.34 -28.63 48.14
CA SER A 10 -22.29 -27.72 48.63
C SER A 10 -20.87 -28.23 48.90
N ALA A 11 -19.89 -27.38 48.60
CA ALA A 11 -18.75 -27.05 49.48
C ALA A 11 -18.20 -25.68 49.03
N LEU A 12 -18.39 -24.60 49.79
CA LEU A 12 -17.68 -24.15 51.00
C LEU A 12 -16.70 -23.02 50.65
N MET A 13 -16.86 -21.94 51.42
CA MET A 13 -16.17 -20.66 51.43
C MET A 13 -14.65 -20.71 51.25
N GLY A 14 -14.14 -19.76 50.46
CA GLY A 14 -12.75 -19.32 50.48
C GLY A 14 -12.70 -17.80 50.46
N PHE A 15 -12.66 -17.20 51.65
CA PHE A 15 -12.26 -15.81 51.86
C PHE A 15 -10.77 -15.69 51.54
N ALA A 16 -10.40 -14.81 50.61
CA ALA A 16 -9.02 -14.34 50.47
C ALA A 16 -9.03 -12.81 50.49
N ALA A 17 -8.38 -12.28 51.52
CA ALA A 17 -8.31 -10.88 51.87
C ALA A 17 -7.57 -10.05 50.81
N ALA A 18 -8.11 -8.88 50.51
CA ALA A 18 -7.44 -7.83 49.78
C ALA A 18 -6.30 -7.25 50.65
N THR A 19 -5.06 -7.39 50.20
CA THR A 19 -3.91 -6.66 50.76
C THR A 19 -3.72 -5.36 50.00
N THR A 20 -4.24 -4.28 50.58
CA THR A 20 -3.89 -2.90 50.25
C THR A 20 -2.45 -2.64 50.67
N HIS A 21 -1.54 -2.43 49.73
CA HIS A 21 -0.23 -1.86 50.03
C HIS A 21 -0.31 -0.34 49.89
N SER A 22 -0.48 0.29 51.04
CA SER A 22 -0.17 1.69 51.30
C SER A 22 1.35 1.82 51.38
N VAL A 23 1.97 2.63 50.53
CA VAL A 23 3.31 3.18 50.80
C VAL A 23 3.13 4.60 51.32
N ALA A 24 3.42 4.73 52.61
CA ALA A 24 3.43 5.98 53.35
C ALA A 24 4.58 6.88 52.88
N ALA A 25 4.30 8.18 52.98
CA ALA A 25 5.24 9.26 52.88
C ALA A 25 6.30 9.22 54.01
N SER A 26 7.48 9.75 53.70
CA SER A 26 8.38 10.33 54.69
C SER A 26 8.63 11.79 54.31
N GLU A 27 8.17 12.68 55.18
CA GLU A 27 8.59 14.08 55.31
C GLU A 27 10.07 14.13 55.78
N SER A 28 10.85 15.20 55.79
CA SER A 28 10.80 16.61 55.41
C SER A 28 12.24 17.15 55.59
N LEU A 29 12.62 18.24 54.93
CA LEU A 29 13.53 19.23 55.52
C LEU A 29 13.42 20.57 54.81
N LEU A 30 13.20 21.60 55.64
CA LEU A 30 13.02 23.00 55.31
C LEU A 30 14.32 23.65 54.81
N ALA A 31 14.19 24.55 53.84
CA ALA A 31 15.04 25.74 53.75
C ALA A 31 14.29 26.85 53.02
N SER A 32 13.76 27.79 53.79
CA SER A 32 13.24 29.06 53.30
C SER A 32 14.39 30.00 52.98
N ALA A 33 14.39 30.59 51.78
CA ALA A 33 15.11 31.82 51.50
C ALA A 33 14.22 32.71 50.63
N THR A 34 13.65 33.73 51.28
CA THR A 34 13.00 34.88 50.66
C THR A 34 14.04 35.70 49.91
N GLY A 35 13.86 35.85 48.61
CA GLY A 35 14.64 36.75 47.77
C GLY A 35 13.74 37.34 46.69
N SER A 36 13.09 38.45 47.01
CA SER A 36 12.38 39.28 46.03
C SER A 36 13.38 39.91 45.07
N ALA A 37 13.22 39.66 43.77
CA ALA A 37 13.78 40.50 42.73
C ALA A 37 12.76 40.64 41.60
N ALA A 38 12.27 41.87 41.43
CA ALA A 38 11.56 42.30 40.25
C ALA A 38 12.48 42.17 39.03
N GLY A 39 11.98 41.61 37.94
CA GLY A 39 12.75 41.41 36.71
C GLY A 39 11.83 41.28 35.50
N SER A 40 11.55 42.42 34.90
CA SER A 40 11.18 42.72 33.51
C SER A 40 10.46 41.67 32.65
N LEU A 41 9.31 42.09 32.12
CA LEU A 41 8.68 41.50 30.94
C LEU A 41 9.71 41.44 29.80
N SER A 42 10.01 40.22 29.35
CA SER A 42 10.70 39.99 28.09
C SER A 42 9.72 39.30 27.15
N THR A 43 9.24 40.06 26.17
CA THR A 43 8.62 39.59 24.94
C THR A 43 9.56 38.59 24.26
N GLY A 44 9.39 37.32 24.58
CA GLY A 44 10.03 36.21 23.89
C GLY A 44 9.33 35.97 22.56
N SER A 45 9.83 36.63 21.52
CA SER A 45 9.58 36.28 20.13
C SER A 45 9.72 34.77 19.97
N SER A 46 8.65 34.12 19.50
CA SER A 46 8.68 32.74 19.00
C SER A 46 9.59 32.70 17.78
N THR A 47 10.89 32.54 18.03
CA THR A 47 11.84 32.08 17.05
C THR A 47 11.40 30.69 16.62
N GLY A 48 10.96 30.58 15.37
CA GLY A 48 10.73 29.29 14.73
C GLY A 48 11.94 28.40 14.98
N SER A 49 11.68 27.22 15.52
CA SER A 49 12.70 26.18 15.66
C SER A 49 13.37 26.00 14.30
N PRO A 50 14.72 26.04 14.22
CA PRO A 50 15.39 25.74 12.97
C PRO A 50 14.97 24.33 12.54
N SER A 51 14.37 24.24 11.35
CA SER A 51 14.19 22.96 10.67
C SER A 51 15.57 22.34 10.55
N ALA A 52 15.75 21.11 11.04
CA ALA A 52 16.99 20.38 10.90
C ALA A 52 17.21 20.06 9.41
N GLU A 53 17.77 21.03 8.66
CA GLU A 53 18.25 20.81 7.31
C GLU A 53 19.45 19.85 7.39
N GLY A 54 19.19 18.55 7.17
CA GLY A 54 20.27 17.59 6.96
C GLY A 54 19.98 16.13 7.28
N MET A 55 18.92 15.79 8.03
CA MET A 55 18.61 14.38 8.33
C MET A 55 17.29 13.96 7.69
N VAL A 56 17.34 13.02 6.74
CA VAL A 56 16.15 12.34 6.22
C VAL A 56 15.69 11.34 7.28
N ALA A 57 14.56 11.58 7.94
CA ALA A 57 14.02 10.62 8.88
C ALA A 57 13.35 9.46 8.13
N THR A 58 13.51 8.24 8.65
CA THR A 58 12.80 7.06 8.16
C THR A 58 11.79 6.61 9.21
N HIS A 59 10.51 6.68 8.86
CA HIS A 59 9.38 6.25 9.67
C HIS A 59 9.03 4.81 9.31
N ILE A 60 9.03 3.90 10.29
CA ILE A 60 8.73 2.49 10.06
C ILE A 60 7.24 2.22 10.28
N VAL A 61 6.63 1.51 9.33
CA VAL A 61 5.28 0.97 9.44
C VAL A 61 5.35 -0.55 9.29
N GLN A 62 4.99 -1.28 10.34
CA GLN A 62 4.84 -2.73 10.29
C GLN A 62 3.57 -3.07 9.51
N VAL A 63 3.71 -3.86 8.45
CA VAL A 63 2.61 -4.36 7.61
C VAL A 63 2.31 -5.80 8.00
N GLY A 64 1.18 -5.99 8.66
CA GLY A 64 0.88 -7.23 9.36
C GLY A 64 1.46 -7.22 10.77
N GLY A 65 0.67 -7.67 11.75
CA GLY A 65 1.12 -7.81 13.14
C GLY A 65 1.50 -9.25 13.49
N PRO A 66 1.52 -9.59 14.80
CA PRO A 66 1.78 -10.97 15.21
C PRO A 66 0.78 -11.92 14.55
N ASN A 67 1.25 -13.05 14.04
CA ASN A 67 0.44 -14.05 13.32
C ASN A 67 -0.21 -13.57 12.00
N GLY A 68 0.20 -12.40 11.47
CA GLY A 68 -0.32 -11.85 10.21
C GLY A 68 -1.67 -11.15 10.37
N SER A 69 -1.82 -10.35 11.44
CA SER A 69 -3.02 -9.54 11.65
C SER A 69 -3.23 -8.53 10.51
N LEU A 70 -4.47 -8.10 10.30
CA LEU A 70 -4.85 -7.21 9.20
C LEU A 70 -4.67 -5.74 9.58
N ALA A 71 -3.44 -5.32 9.86
CA ALA A 71 -3.15 -3.99 10.37
C ALA A 71 -1.85 -3.39 9.82
N PHE A 72 -1.83 -2.06 9.76
CA PHE A 72 -0.62 -1.26 9.68
C PHE A 72 -0.31 -0.71 11.07
N TYR A 73 0.94 -0.81 11.53
CA TYR A 73 1.34 -0.32 12.84
C TYR A 73 2.64 0.51 12.79
N PRO A 74 2.60 1.80 13.17
CA PRO A 74 1.40 2.59 13.43
C PRO A 74 0.54 2.73 12.16
N ASN A 75 -0.78 2.93 12.32
CA ASN A 75 -1.68 3.15 11.18
C ASN A 75 -1.70 4.61 10.69
N ASN A 76 -1.05 5.53 11.43
CA ASN A 76 -0.80 6.89 10.99
C ASN A 76 0.61 7.30 11.39
N VAL A 77 1.39 7.82 10.45
CA VAL A 77 2.72 8.40 10.70
C VAL A 77 2.70 9.90 10.42
N VAL A 78 3.37 10.70 11.25
CA VAL A 78 3.55 12.13 11.02
C VAL A 78 4.97 12.36 10.51
N ALA A 79 5.11 12.92 9.32
CA ALA A 79 6.37 13.01 8.61
C ALA A 79 6.51 14.32 7.83
N GLN A 80 7.73 14.84 7.72
CA GLN A 80 8.03 16.08 7.01
C GLN A 80 8.31 15.81 5.52
N PRO A 81 8.17 16.81 4.64
CA PRO A 81 8.58 16.68 3.24
C PRO A 81 10.05 16.27 3.16
N GLY A 82 10.33 15.22 2.38
CA GLY A 82 11.66 14.65 2.21
C GLY A 82 11.92 13.38 3.03
N ASP A 83 11.17 13.16 4.12
CA ASP A 83 11.23 11.93 4.93
C ASP A 83 10.86 10.69 4.13
N LEU A 84 11.24 9.53 4.65
CA LEU A 84 10.87 8.22 4.12
C LEU A 84 9.86 7.53 5.03
N VAL A 85 8.88 6.84 4.44
CA VAL A 85 8.04 5.86 5.14
C VAL A 85 8.40 4.49 4.59
N GLN A 86 8.97 3.64 5.43
CA GLN A 86 9.34 2.28 5.10
C GLN A 86 8.34 1.31 5.72
N PHE A 87 7.66 0.59 4.84
CA PHE A 87 6.76 -0.50 5.17
C PHE A 87 7.56 -1.78 5.30
N GLN A 88 7.50 -2.43 6.47
CA GLN A 88 8.17 -3.71 6.73
C GLN A 88 7.12 -4.82 6.83
N PHE A 89 7.22 -5.83 5.98
CA PHE A 89 6.18 -6.85 5.85
C PHE A 89 6.45 -8.05 6.77
N HIS A 90 5.40 -8.47 7.45
CA HIS A 90 5.36 -9.56 8.43
C HIS A 90 4.43 -10.69 7.93
N PRO A 91 4.25 -11.80 8.67
CA PRO A 91 3.76 -13.04 8.06
C PRO A 91 2.41 -12.87 7.35
N LYS A 92 2.14 -13.76 6.38
CA LYS A 92 1.01 -13.76 5.43
C LYS A 92 1.33 -12.93 4.19
N ASN A 93 0.30 -12.47 3.49
CA ASN A 93 0.41 -11.73 2.25
C ASN A 93 -0.36 -10.43 2.37
N HIS A 94 0.37 -9.32 2.25
CA HIS A 94 -0.18 -7.98 2.37
C HIS A 94 0.36 -7.11 1.24
N SER A 95 -0.25 -5.93 1.10
CA SER A 95 0.13 -4.93 0.12
C SER A 95 -0.10 -3.54 0.70
N VAL A 96 0.53 -2.55 0.07
CA VAL A 96 0.36 -1.13 0.34
C VAL A 96 -0.02 -0.47 -0.98
N VAL A 97 -1.25 0.02 -1.07
CA VAL A 97 -1.78 0.69 -2.25
C VAL A 97 -2.23 2.10 -1.86
N GLN A 98 -1.86 3.10 -2.64
CA GLN A 98 -2.37 4.45 -2.42
C GLN A 98 -3.85 4.54 -2.83
N SER A 99 -4.66 5.21 -2.01
CA SER A 99 -6.05 5.53 -2.30
C SER A 99 -6.34 7.02 -2.02
N THR A 100 -7.56 7.43 -2.31
CA THR A 100 -8.08 8.71 -1.82
C THR A 100 -8.79 8.50 -0.48
N PHE A 101 -8.96 9.56 0.31
CA PHE A 101 -9.72 9.48 1.56
C PHE A 101 -11.15 8.96 1.32
N ASP A 102 -11.81 9.48 0.28
CA ASP A 102 -13.23 9.22 0.02
C ASP A 102 -13.48 7.83 -0.60
N GLN A 103 -12.44 7.17 -1.11
CA GLN A 103 -12.49 5.81 -1.67
C GLN A 103 -11.33 4.93 -1.17
N PRO A 104 -11.35 4.49 0.11
CA PRO A 104 -10.24 3.82 0.79
C PRO A 104 -9.72 2.56 0.12
N CYS A 105 -10.60 1.75 -0.47
CA CYS A 105 -10.29 0.41 -1.00
C CYS A 105 -10.20 0.38 -2.54
N VAL A 106 -10.00 1.54 -3.15
CA VAL A 106 -9.90 1.73 -4.60
C VAL A 106 -8.55 2.39 -4.91
N PRO A 107 -7.79 1.88 -5.89
CA PRO A 107 -6.52 2.47 -6.27
C PRO A 107 -6.72 3.91 -6.69
N ILE A 108 -5.83 4.78 -6.22
CA ILE A 108 -5.93 6.22 -6.51
C ILE A 108 -5.96 6.53 -8.01
N GLN A 109 -5.35 5.70 -8.85
CA GLN A 109 -5.37 5.84 -10.31
C GLN A 109 -6.76 5.62 -10.92
N ASN A 110 -7.61 4.81 -10.28
CA ASN A 110 -9.00 4.62 -10.71
C ASN A 110 -9.87 5.83 -10.39
N VAL A 111 -9.48 6.63 -9.39
CA VAL A 111 -10.22 7.81 -8.93
C VAL A 111 -9.70 9.09 -9.60
N MET A 112 -8.39 9.17 -9.82
CA MET A 112 -7.71 10.33 -10.40
C MET A 112 -6.95 9.89 -11.65
N ALA A 113 -7.57 10.07 -12.82
CA ALA A 113 -7.05 9.62 -14.11
C ALA A 113 -5.63 10.11 -14.44
N ASN A 114 -5.25 11.30 -13.95
CA ASN A 114 -3.94 11.92 -14.21
C ASN A 114 -2.91 11.63 -13.11
N LYS A 115 -3.18 10.71 -12.17
CA LYS A 115 -2.27 10.38 -11.08
C LYS A 115 -1.15 9.45 -11.58
N THR A 116 -0.01 10.03 -11.94
CA THR A 116 1.16 9.31 -12.47
C THR A 116 2.15 8.86 -11.39
N ASP A 117 2.03 9.41 -10.18
CA ASP A 117 2.96 9.22 -9.07
C ASP A 117 2.38 8.38 -7.92
N ALA A 118 1.37 7.57 -8.25
CA ALA A 118 0.74 6.65 -7.32
C ALA A 118 1.67 5.48 -6.96
N PHE A 119 1.54 4.96 -5.73
CA PHE A 119 2.36 3.85 -5.26
C PHE A 119 1.56 2.56 -5.04
N PHE A 120 2.24 1.44 -5.30
CA PHE A 120 1.80 0.09 -5.03
C PHE A 120 3.02 -0.78 -4.72
N SER A 121 3.05 -1.40 -3.55
CA SER A 121 4.14 -2.32 -3.19
C SER A 121 4.14 -3.62 -3.98
N GLY A 122 3.05 -3.96 -4.68
CA GLY A 122 2.75 -5.35 -5.01
C GLY A 122 2.28 -6.13 -3.77
N PHE A 123 1.98 -7.40 -3.96
CA PHE A 123 1.76 -8.34 -2.86
C PHE A 123 3.11 -8.84 -2.35
N MET A 124 3.29 -8.80 -1.03
CA MET A 124 4.55 -9.14 -0.35
C MET A 124 4.33 -10.35 0.58
N PRO A 125 4.27 -11.57 0.03
CA PRO A 125 4.08 -12.78 0.84
C PRO A 125 5.36 -13.09 1.62
N THR A 126 5.23 -13.24 2.94
CA THR A 126 6.36 -13.57 3.81
C THR A 126 5.92 -14.37 5.03
N ASN A 127 6.88 -15.00 5.71
CA ASN A 127 6.72 -15.64 7.01
C ASN A 127 7.58 -14.98 8.10
N ALA A 128 8.23 -13.86 7.79
CA ALA A 128 9.12 -13.14 8.71
C ALA A 128 8.35 -12.61 9.91
N SER A 129 8.66 -13.08 11.13
CA SER A 129 8.02 -12.60 12.36
C SER A 129 8.29 -11.10 12.63
N LEU A 130 7.54 -10.49 13.54
CA LEU A 130 7.76 -9.08 13.93
C LEU A 130 9.16 -8.80 14.50
N GLY A 131 9.83 -9.80 15.07
CA GLY A 131 11.19 -9.68 15.59
C GLY A 131 12.27 -10.06 14.58
N ALA A 132 11.92 -10.34 13.33
CA ALA A 132 12.89 -10.69 12.31
C ALA A 132 13.80 -9.49 12.00
N THR A 133 15.12 -9.71 12.05
CA THR A 133 16.14 -8.71 11.73
C THR A 133 16.80 -8.95 10.36
N ALA A 134 16.48 -10.07 9.72
CA ALA A 134 16.98 -10.46 8.41
C ALA A 134 15.82 -10.91 7.52
N ASN A 135 15.97 -10.72 6.20
CA ASN A 135 15.00 -11.14 5.18
C ASN A 135 13.60 -10.51 5.34
N VAL A 136 13.50 -9.34 5.98
CA VAL A 136 12.25 -8.57 6.04
C VAL A 136 12.04 -7.90 4.69
N LEU A 137 10.92 -8.21 4.02
CA LEU A 137 10.55 -7.53 2.80
C LEU A 137 10.18 -6.09 3.14
N THR A 138 10.65 -5.13 2.34
CA THR A 138 10.37 -3.71 2.57
C THR A 138 9.86 -3.02 1.32
N TYR A 139 9.03 -2.00 1.52
CA TYR A 139 8.62 -1.05 0.49
C TYR A 139 8.78 0.36 1.05
N THR A 140 9.42 1.27 0.32
CA THR A 140 9.70 2.62 0.84
C THR A 140 9.10 3.67 -0.07
N ILE A 141 8.39 4.63 0.52
CA ILE A 141 7.90 5.82 -0.18
C ILE A 141 8.57 7.07 0.38
N ARG A 142 8.67 8.10 -0.46
CA ARG A 142 9.14 9.43 -0.04
C ARG A 142 7.95 10.35 0.21
N VAL A 143 7.96 11.05 1.34
CA VAL A 143 6.96 12.06 1.68
C VAL A 143 7.23 13.32 0.85
N LYS A 144 6.26 13.74 0.06
CA LYS A 144 6.42 14.84 -0.90
C LYS A 144 6.10 16.20 -0.33
N ASP A 145 5.04 16.26 0.47
CA ASP A 145 4.56 17.45 1.15
C ASP A 145 3.87 17.04 2.46
N THR A 146 3.35 18.02 3.20
CA THR A 146 2.67 17.81 4.48
C THR A 146 1.20 17.38 4.32
N LYS A 147 0.71 17.15 3.09
CA LYS A 147 -0.70 16.78 2.88
C LYS A 147 -0.92 15.31 3.27
N PRO A 148 -2.15 14.96 3.70
CA PRO A 148 -2.47 13.58 4.03
C PRO A 148 -2.33 12.63 2.83
N VAL A 149 -1.69 11.49 3.05
CA VAL A 149 -1.63 10.36 2.10
C VAL A 149 -2.39 9.20 2.71
N TRP A 150 -3.26 8.57 1.94
CA TRP A 150 -4.10 7.46 2.39
C TRP A 150 -3.71 6.18 1.65
N PHE A 151 -3.68 5.07 2.37
CA PHE A 151 -3.31 3.78 1.80
C PHE A 151 -4.05 2.62 2.45
N TYR A 152 -4.07 1.49 1.76
CA TYR A 152 -4.79 0.29 2.18
C TYR A 152 -4.09 -0.99 1.71
N CYS A 153 -4.52 -2.12 2.26
CA CYS A 153 -4.16 -3.43 1.74
C CYS A 153 -5.24 -3.97 0.79
N SER A 154 -4.85 -4.23 -0.45
CA SER A 154 -5.73 -4.73 -1.51
C SER A 154 -5.95 -6.25 -1.51
N GLN A 155 -5.43 -6.97 -0.50
CA GLN A 155 -5.63 -8.42 -0.39
C GLN A 155 -7.03 -8.73 0.13
N GLY A 156 -7.83 -9.49 -0.64
CA GLY A 156 -9.13 -10.00 -0.21
C GLY A 156 -10.03 -8.91 0.39
N LYS A 157 -10.49 -9.10 1.64
CA LYS A 157 -11.28 -8.11 2.39
C LYS A 157 -10.47 -7.36 3.46
N HIS A 158 -9.13 -7.30 3.33
CA HIS A 158 -8.28 -6.67 4.34
C HIS A 158 -8.61 -5.19 4.54
N CYS A 159 -8.85 -4.44 3.45
CA CYS A 159 -9.24 -3.03 3.55
C CYS A 159 -10.54 -2.85 4.33
N GLN A 160 -11.60 -3.60 3.98
CA GLN A 160 -12.88 -3.57 4.71
C GLN A 160 -12.75 -4.03 6.17
N ALA A 161 -11.81 -4.93 6.45
CA ALA A 161 -11.49 -5.37 7.81
C ALA A 161 -10.68 -4.33 8.62
N GLY A 162 -10.41 -3.14 8.07
CA GLY A 162 -9.72 -2.06 8.75
C GLY A 162 -8.21 -1.98 8.46
N MET A 163 -7.69 -2.75 7.52
CA MET A 163 -6.29 -2.68 7.10
C MET A 163 -6.06 -1.47 6.17
N VAL A 164 -6.16 -0.29 6.77
CA VAL A 164 -5.96 1.02 6.18
C VAL A 164 -5.00 1.85 7.03
N GLY A 165 -4.29 2.77 6.40
CA GLY A 165 -3.36 3.65 7.08
C GLY A 165 -3.19 4.99 6.37
N ALA A 166 -2.44 5.87 7.01
CA ALA A 166 -2.18 7.21 6.51
C ALA A 166 -0.77 7.72 6.84
N VAL A 167 -0.33 8.69 6.04
CA VAL A 167 0.74 9.63 6.40
C VAL A 167 0.09 10.98 6.60
N ASN A 168 0.41 11.67 7.69
CA ASN A 168 -0.07 13.01 8.01
C ASN A 168 -1.62 13.11 8.07
N ALA A 169 -2.33 12.08 8.52
CA ALA A 169 -3.76 12.22 8.79
C ALA A 169 -3.98 13.28 9.89
N PRO A 170 -4.92 14.22 9.69
CA PRO A 170 -5.23 15.23 10.71
C PRO A 170 -5.78 14.57 11.97
N PRO A 171 -5.44 15.08 13.17
CA PRO A 171 -5.88 14.50 14.44
C PRO A 171 -7.38 14.76 14.73
N SER A 172 -7.99 15.72 14.04
CA SER A 172 -9.39 16.10 14.22
C SER A 172 -10.02 16.58 12.89
N GLY A 173 -11.32 16.84 12.92
CA GLY A 173 -12.10 17.24 11.75
C GLY A 173 -12.69 16.05 10.99
N ASN A 174 -13.02 16.27 9.72
CA ASN A 174 -13.80 15.30 8.93
C ASN A 174 -12.94 14.20 8.28
N LYS A 175 -11.64 14.45 8.08
CA LYS A 175 -10.73 13.53 7.37
C LYS A 175 -9.70 12.88 8.29
N THR A 176 -10.14 12.33 9.42
CA THR A 176 -9.27 11.67 10.41
C THR A 176 -8.98 10.21 10.04
N MET A 177 -7.97 9.61 10.68
CA MET A 177 -7.69 8.17 10.55
C MET A 177 -8.92 7.32 10.94
N GLN A 178 -9.66 7.73 11.98
CA GLN A 178 -10.87 7.03 12.41
C GLN A 178 -11.99 7.09 11.35
N ALA A 179 -12.18 8.26 10.73
CA ALA A 179 -13.14 8.41 9.65
C ALA A 179 -12.75 7.57 8.42
N PHE A 180 -11.46 7.46 8.13
CA PHE A 180 -10.96 6.62 7.04
C PHE A 180 -11.22 5.12 7.28
N ILE A 181 -11.00 4.63 8.51
CA ILE A 181 -11.35 3.25 8.90
C ILE A 181 -12.86 3.01 8.74
N ALA A 182 -13.70 3.95 9.17
CA ALA A 182 -15.15 3.83 9.04
C ALA A 182 -15.60 3.80 7.57
N LEU A 183 -14.99 4.60 6.70
CA LEU A 183 -15.25 4.54 5.26
C LEU A 183 -14.80 3.21 4.66
N ALA A 184 -13.64 2.70 5.07
CA ALA A 184 -13.09 1.44 4.56
C ALA A 184 -14.00 0.25 4.87
N ALA A 185 -14.54 0.19 6.09
CA ALA A 185 -15.48 -0.85 6.51
C ALA A 185 -16.74 -0.92 5.63
N ASN A 186 -17.14 0.20 5.02
CA ASN A 186 -18.32 0.30 4.16
C ASN A 186 -18.00 0.21 2.66
N ALA A 187 -16.74 -0.01 2.28
CA ALA A 187 -16.35 -0.09 0.88
C ALA A 187 -16.89 -1.36 0.20
N ALA A 188 -17.59 -1.19 -0.91
CA ALA A 188 -18.21 -2.30 -1.66
C ALA A 188 -17.18 -3.31 -2.20
N GLU A 189 -16.04 -2.82 -2.65
CA GLU A 189 -14.99 -3.60 -3.31
C GLU A 189 -13.61 -3.33 -2.68
N ASN A 190 -12.65 -4.20 -2.98
CA ASN A 190 -11.24 -4.01 -2.64
C ASN A 190 -10.43 -4.33 -3.89
N LEU A 191 -9.98 -3.28 -4.56
CA LEU A 191 -9.34 -3.42 -5.86
C LEU A 191 -7.82 -3.30 -5.70
N SER A 192 -7.07 -4.06 -6.48
CA SER A 192 -5.64 -3.83 -6.70
C SER A 192 -5.46 -2.93 -7.92
N PRO A 193 -4.36 -2.17 -8.02
CA PRO A 193 -4.04 -1.38 -9.20
C PRO A 193 -4.13 -2.23 -10.48
N GLY A 194 -4.78 -1.71 -11.51
CA GLY A 194 -5.06 -2.41 -12.77
C GLY A 194 -6.39 -3.17 -12.81
N GLN A 195 -7.09 -3.33 -11.68
CA GLN A 195 -8.46 -3.87 -11.68
C GLN A 195 -9.49 -2.75 -11.93
N ALA A 196 -10.49 -3.03 -12.77
CA ALA A 196 -11.64 -2.15 -12.97
C ALA A 196 -12.69 -2.38 -11.87
N GLY A 197 -13.42 -1.34 -11.49
CA GLY A 197 -14.55 -1.44 -10.56
C GLY A 197 -15.65 -2.37 -11.08
N GLY A 198 -16.33 -3.06 -10.17
CA GLY A 198 -17.31 -4.11 -10.50
C GLY A 198 -16.68 -5.46 -10.86
N SER A 199 -15.35 -5.56 -10.85
CA SER A 199 -14.64 -6.84 -10.94
C SER A 199 -14.64 -7.49 -9.57
N GLN A 200 -15.55 -8.42 -9.31
CA GLN A 200 -15.56 -9.21 -8.09
C GLN A 200 -14.21 -9.95 -7.99
N ALA A 201 -13.37 -9.54 -7.03
CA ALA A 201 -12.06 -10.16 -6.81
C ALA A 201 -12.27 -11.61 -6.33
N GLY A 202 -12.03 -12.57 -7.23
CA GLY A 202 -11.82 -13.96 -6.87
C GLY A 202 -10.56 -14.08 -6.00
N ASN A 203 -10.62 -14.94 -4.99
CA ASN A 203 -9.52 -15.23 -4.05
C ASN A 203 -8.37 -16.00 -4.73
N THR A 204 -7.80 -15.48 -5.80
CA THR A 204 -6.70 -16.14 -6.51
C THR A 204 -5.42 -15.32 -6.31
N PRO A 205 -4.37 -15.88 -5.68
CA PRO A 205 -3.06 -15.23 -5.64
C PRO A 205 -2.54 -15.04 -7.07
N PRO A 206 -2.05 -13.84 -7.47
CA PRO A 206 -1.34 -13.72 -8.73
C PRO A 206 0.01 -14.43 -8.60
N SER A 207 0.15 -15.54 -9.34
CA SER A 207 1.45 -16.16 -9.64
C SER A 207 2.17 -15.29 -10.68
N PRO A 208 3.51 -15.11 -10.61
CA PRO A 208 4.22 -14.32 -11.60
C PRO A 208 4.28 -15.13 -12.91
N SER A 209 3.75 -14.58 -14.00
CA SER A 209 3.94 -15.17 -15.32
C SER A 209 4.26 -14.07 -16.31
N GLY A 210 5.39 -14.27 -16.98
CA GLY A 210 6.03 -13.33 -17.87
C GLY A 210 5.22 -13.02 -19.12
N THR A 211 5.51 -11.86 -19.65
CA THR A 211 4.99 -11.27 -20.86
C THR A 211 5.35 -12.11 -22.09
N SER A 212 4.36 -12.50 -22.90
CA SER A 212 4.35 -12.29 -24.36
C SER A 212 2.95 -12.47 -24.96
N PRO A 213 2.54 -11.64 -25.95
CA PRO A 213 1.16 -11.59 -26.45
C PRO A 213 0.94 -12.42 -27.73
N THR A 214 -0.29 -12.32 -28.26
CA THR A 214 -0.88 -12.85 -29.52
C THR A 214 -1.41 -14.29 -29.44
N GLY A 215 -2.61 -14.62 -29.89
CA GLY A 215 -3.70 -13.87 -30.51
C GLY A 215 -4.92 -14.79 -30.68
N THR A 216 -6.11 -14.25 -30.48
CA THR A 216 -7.40 -14.94 -30.52
C THR A 216 -7.81 -15.32 -31.95
N THR A 217 -8.21 -16.56 -32.21
CA THR A 217 -9.24 -16.88 -33.23
C THR A 217 -9.94 -18.17 -32.83
N GLY A 218 -11.22 -18.06 -32.47
CA GLY A 218 -12.11 -19.20 -32.22
C GLY A 218 -12.53 -19.86 -33.53
N GLY A 219 -12.49 -21.19 -33.54
CA GLY A 219 -13.02 -22.00 -34.63
C GLY A 219 -14.53 -22.10 -34.57
N ASN A 220 -15.15 -22.23 -35.75
CA ASN A 220 -16.41 -22.93 -35.98
C ASN A 220 -16.40 -23.43 -37.43
N THR A 221 -16.38 -24.74 -37.62
CA THR A 221 -16.81 -25.50 -38.82
C THR A 221 -18.09 -26.27 -38.44
N PRO A 222 -18.89 -26.88 -39.35
CA PRO A 222 -18.58 -27.26 -40.75
C PRO A 222 -19.73 -27.08 -41.78
N GLN A 223 -19.39 -26.92 -43.08
CA GLN A 223 -20.18 -27.51 -44.17
C GLN A 223 -19.37 -27.62 -45.49
N SER A 224 -19.42 -28.81 -46.10
CA SER A 224 -18.93 -29.17 -47.45
C SER A 224 -20.10 -28.99 -48.48
N PRO A 225 -19.94 -29.04 -49.83
CA PRO A 225 -18.83 -29.60 -50.62
C PRO A 225 -18.42 -28.87 -51.94
N SER A 226 -17.31 -29.38 -52.51
CA SER A 226 -16.94 -29.53 -53.93
C SER A 226 -17.07 -28.39 -54.95
N GLY A 227 -15.99 -28.09 -55.68
CA GLY A 227 -16.05 -27.43 -56.99
C GLY A 227 -14.73 -26.86 -57.50
N SER A 228 -14.14 -27.52 -58.49
CA SER A 228 -12.93 -27.15 -59.23
C SER A 228 -13.07 -25.87 -60.08
N SER A 229 -12.01 -25.04 -60.15
CA SER A 229 -11.48 -24.17 -61.25
C SER A 229 -12.41 -23.56 -62.35
N PRO A 230 -11.95 -22.55 -63.15
CA PRO A 230 -11.10 -21.38 -62.89
C PRO A 230 -11.62 -20.06 -63.57
N ALA A 231 -10.87 -18.97 -63.36
CA ALA A 231 -10.53 -17.91 -64.32
C ALA A 231 -11.48 -16.73 -64.68
N GLN A 232 -10.78 -15.62 -64.98
CA GLN A 232 -11.10 -14.45 -65.83
C GLN A 232 -11.79 -13.24 -65.17
N GLN A 233 -11.05 -12.17 -64.88
CA GLN A 233 -10.60 -11.08 -65.78
C GLN A 233 -11.71 -10.09 -66.15
N SER A 234 -11.54 -8.81 -65.77
CA SER A 234 -11.19 -7.74 -66.72
C SER A 234 -11.06 -6.38 -66.02
N ALA A 235 -9.91 -5.72 -66.29
CA ALA A 235 -9.68 -4.31 -66.63
C ALA A 235 -10.34 -3.19 -65.77
N ASN A 236 -9.79 -1.98 -65.60
CA ASN A 236 -9.13 -1.14 -66.61
C ASN A 236 -8.09 -0.17 -66.01
N VAL A 237 -7.15 0.13 -66.90
CA VAL A 237 -6.04 1.09 -66.95
C VAL A 237 -6.32 2.56 -66.57
N ALA A 238 -5.28 3.21 -66.04
CA ALA A 238 -4.67 4.50 -66.45
C ALA A 238 -3.86 5.09 -65.25
N ALA A 239 -2.67 5.67 -65.34
CA ALA A 239 -1.75 5.97 -66.43
C ALA A 239 -0.37 6.32 -65.84
N GLY A 240 0.70 5.94 -66.57
CA GLY A 240 1.97 6.68 -66.71
C GLY A 240 2.88 6.78 -65.47
N ILE A 241 4.20 6.71 -65.56
CA ILE A 241 5.16 6.65 -66.68
C ILE A 241 6.53 6.32 -66.02
N SER A 242 7.26 5.38 -66.63
CA SER A 242 8.70 5.41 -67.01
C SER A 242 9.72 6.05 -66.05
N SER A 243 10.93 5.54 -65.80
CA SER A 243 11.77 4.47 -66.35
C SER A 243 12.89 4.21 -65.31
N GLN A 244 13.35 2.97 -65.09
CA GLN A 244 14.66 2.45 -65.53
C GLN A 244 15.80 3.51 -65.51
N SER A 245 17.01 3.29 -65.00
CA SER A 245 17.78 2.08 -64.66
C SER A 245 19.17 2.55 -64.19
N LEU A 246 20.00 1.60 -63.73
CA LEU A 246 21.46 1.53 -63.90
C LEU A 246 22.41 2.29 -62.93
N LEU A 247 23.31 1.48 -62.35
CA LEU A 247 24.75 1.70 -62.06
C LEU A 247 25.08 2.77 -61.00
N GLY A 248 25.99 2.58 -60.04
CA GLY A 248 27.04 1.61 -59.81
C GLY A 248 28.13 2.27 -58.94
N LEU A 249 29.04 1.45 -58.39
CA LEU A 249 30.40 1.77 -57.90
C LEU A 249 30.62 2.54 -56.58
N GLY A 250 31.58 2.01 -55.79
CA GLY A 250 32.39 2.70 -54.77
C GLY A 250 32.31 2.05 -53.38
N ALA A 251 33.06 1.01 -53.02
CA ALA A 251 34.51 0.88 -52.80
C ALA A 251 35.08 1.63 -51.55
N ALA A 252 35.61 0.81 -50.63
CA ALA A 252 36.78 1.00 -49.75
C ALA A 252 36.71 1.79 -48.43
N ALA A 253 37.06 1.11 -47.32
CA ALA A 253 38.10 1.43 -46.32
C ALA A 253 37.81 0.65 -45.01
N VAL A 254 38.42 -0.53 -44.78
CA VAL A 254 39.65 -0.79 -43.98
C VAL A 254 39.71 -0.08 -42.62
N ALA A 255 39.55 -0.84 -41.52
CA ALA A 255 40.39 -0.74 -40.32
C ALA A 255 40.17 -1.97 -39.40
N ALA A 256 41.25 -2.70 -39.17
CA ALA A 256 41.35 -3.84 -38.27
C ALA A 256 41.54 -3.38 -36.82
N PHE A 257 41.06 -4.17 -35.85
CA PHE A 257 41.72 -4.32 -34.56
C PHE A 257 41.58 -5.76 -34.08
N ALA A 258 42.73 -6.38 -33.84
CA ALA A 258 42.91 -7.72 -33.32
C ALA A 258 42.60 -7.79 -31.82
N MET A 259 42.10 -8.93 -31.35
CA MET A 259 42.21 -9.33 -29.94
C MET A 259 42.78 -10.75 -29.88
N LEU A 260 43.80 -10.87 -29.02
CA LEU A 260 44.20 -12.09 -28.34
C LEU A 260 43.01 -12.71 -27.58
#